data_AF-A0A973C166-F1
#
_entry.id   AF-A0A973C166-F1
#
_cell.length_a   1.000
_cell.length_b   1.000
_cell.length_c   1.000
_cell.angle_alpha   90.00
_cell.angle_beta   90.00
_cell.angle_gamma   90.00
#
_symmetry.space_group_name_H-M   'P 1'
#
loop_
_entity.id
_entity.type
_entity.pdbx_description
1 polymer ?
#
loop_
_entity_poly.entity_id
_entity_poly.type
_entity_poly.pdbx_seq_one_letter_code
_entity_poly.pdbx_strand_id
1 'polypeptide(L)'
;MTIKFVSFIGLAPDELLEAAEAEIQSQLHHTEGELVLYRKPTFRGHNLLKPSAQVQGLLQYFASVGCICSEYRLAYSLFPENMDEWPLKSEDLAFYYALSAAEGRLNLEHDERVSDSLKAFEFSSEFPRYRYMVNDFIHKYAVARGISSDIIWHFNYLSEHDEKDQPFSQDMTLDS
;
A
#
# COMPACT_ATOMS: atom_id res chain seq x y z
N MET A 1 -20.84 -9.36 -2.29
CA MET A 1 -20.63 -9.13 -0.85
C MET A 1 -20.51 -7.62 -0.67
N THR A 2 -21.45 -6.98 0.03
CA THR A 2 -21.38 -5.52 0.24
C THR A 2 -20.44 -5.27 1.41
N ILE A 3 -19.17 -4.98 1.12
CA ILE A 3 -18.21 -4.54 2.14
C ILE A 3 -18.76 -3.20 2.66
N LYS A 4 -19.23 -3.16 3.91
CA LYS A 4 -19.46 -1.87 4.57
C LYS A 4 -18.09 -1.22 4.71
N PHE A 5 -17.89 -0.09 4.05
CA PHE A 5 -16.66 0.67 4.18
C PHE A 5 -16.52 1.11 5.65
N VAL A 6 -15.61 0.48 6.39
CA VAL A 6 -15.32 0.84 7.78
C VAL A 6 -14.18 1.86 7.74
N SER A 7 -14.50 3.10 8.08
CA SER A 7 -13.49 4.13 8.29
C SER A 7 -13.03 4.15 9.74
N PHE A 8 -11.72 4.12 9.92
CA PHE A 8 -10.98 4.32 11.16
C PHE A 8 -9.87 5.37 10.97
N ILE A 9 -10.01 6.24 9.96
CA ILE A 9 -9.13 7.41 9.71
C ILE A 9 -8.99 8.26 10.98
N GLY A 10 -10.09 8.44 11.72
CA GLY A 10 -10.13 9.20 12.98
C GLY A 10 -9.31 8.61 14.14
N LEU A 11 -8.60 7.49 13.94
CA LEU A 11 -7.56 7.05 14.86
C LEU A 11 -6.29 7.91 14.77
N ALA A 12 -6.06 8.58 13.64
CA ALA A 12 -5.01 9.58 13.49
C ALA A 12 -5.47 10.93 14.06
N PRO A 13 -4.61 11.66 14.79
CA PRO A 13 -4.94 13.01 15.26
C PRO A 13 -5.15 13.98 14.08
N ASP A 14 -6.03 14.97 14.26
CA ASP A 14 -6.35 15.97 13.23
C ASP A 14 -5.09 16.67 12.69
N GLU A 15 -4.15 17.07 13.56
CA GLU A 15 -2.89 17.70 13.15
C GLU A 15 -2.07 16.82 12.18
N LEU A 16 -2.13 15.49 12.36
CA LEU A 16 -1.44 14.54 11.48
C LEU A 16 -2.16 14.39 10.14
N LEU A 17 -3.49 14.42 10.15
CA LEU A 17 -4.34 14.37 8.95
C LEU A 17 -4.23 15.65 8.12
N GLU A 18 -4.20 16.82 8.76
CA GLU A 18 -3.96 18.10 8.07
C GLU A 18 -2.58 18.13 7.39
N ALA A 19 -1.55 17.60 8.07
CA ALA A 19 -0.24 17.47 7.47
C ALA A 19 -0.25 16.50 6.27
N ALA A 20 -1.01 15.41 6.36
CA ALA A 20 -1.14 14.43 5.28
C ALA A 20 -1.91 15.02 4.09
N GLU A 21 -2.95 15.80 4.35
CA GLU A 21 -3.71 16.52 3.33
C GLU A 21 -2.80 17.51 2.59
N ALA A 22 -1.97 18.27 3.29
CA ALA A 22 -1.03 19.19 2.66
C ALA A 22 -0.03 18.46 1.72
N GLU A 23 0.45 17.27 2.13
CA GLU A 23 1.30 16.42 1.30
C GLU A 23 0.55 15.89 0.07
N ILE A 24 -0.67 15.40 0.25
CA ILE A 24 -1.54 14.91 -0.83
C ILE A 24 -1.79 16.02 -1.85
N GLN A 25 -2.20 17.20 -1.41
CA GLN A 25 -2.45 18.34 -2.28
C GLN A 25 -1.19 18.79 -3.02
N SER A 26 -0.03 18.73 -2.36
CA SER A 26 1.25 18.97 -3.03
C SER A 26 1.47 17.99 -4.18
N GLN A 27 1.32 16.68 -3.94
CA GLN A 27 1.53 15.68 -5.00
C GLN A 27 0.51 15.80 -6.13
N LEU A 28 -0.77 16.00 -5.80
CA LEU A 28 -1.83 16.22 -6.79
C LEU A 28 -1.55 17.46 -7.65
N HIS A 29 -0.97 18.52 -7.08
CA HIS A 29 -0.58 19.69 -7.87
C HIS A 29 0.48 19.34 -8.94
N HIS A 30 1.44 18.48 -8.61
CA HIS A 30 2.50 18.06 -9.53
C HIS A 30 2.02 17.02 -10.56
N THR A 31 0.96 16.26 -10.25
CA THR A 31 0.41 15.21 -11.12
C THR A 31 -0.88 15.63 -11.83
N GLU A 32 -1.16 16.93 -11.90
CA GLU A 32 -2.39 17.50 -12.48
C GLU A 32 -3.69 16.89 -11.89
N GLY A 33 -3.62 16.46 -10.63
CA GLY A 33 -4.74 15.90 -9.88
C GLY A 33 -4.95 14.40 -10.06
N GLU A 34 -4.01 13.69 -10.71
CA GLU A 34 -4.24 12.31 -11.11
C GLU A 34 -3.68 11.27 -10.13
N LEU A 35 -2.55 11.55 -9.48
CA LEU A 35 -1.77 10.52 -8.79
C LEU A 35 -1.21 11.00 -7.45
N VAL A 36 -1.28 10.10 -6.46
CA VAL A 36 -0.63 10.23 -5.15
C VAL A 36 0.21 8.99 -4.91
N LEU A 37 1.50 9.18 -4.65
CA LEU A 37 2.45 8.09 -4.38
C LEU A 37 3.35 8.45 -3.19
N TYR A 38 2.96 8.00 -2.00
CA TYR A 38 3.75 8.17 -0.78
C TYR A 38 4.56 6.91 -0.44
N ARG A 39 5.80 6.85 -0.92
CA ARG A 39 6.69 5.69 -0.74
C ARG A 39 7.51 5.72 0.56
N LYS A 40 7.75 6.88 1.16
CA LYS A 40 8.64 7.01 2.34
C LYS A 40 8.10 6.16 3.50
N PRO A 41 8.95 5.44 4.26
CA PRO A 41 8.51 4.58 5.37
C PRO A 41 8.16 5.37 6.62
N THR A 42 8.41 6.69 6.63
CA THR A 42 8.11 7.59 7.73
C THR A 42 7.32 8.79 7.23
N PHE A 43 6.41 9.31 8.06
CA PHE A 43 5.68 10.54 7.81
C PHE A 43 5.61 11.36 9.10
N ARG A 44 6.12 12.59 9.08
CA ARG A 44 6.12 13.52 10.24
C ARG A 44 6.60 12.86 11.55
N GLY A 45 7.62 12.00 11.47
CA GLY A 45 8.18 11.29 12.62
C GLY A 45 7.50 9.97 12.98
N HIS A 46 6.35 9.65 12.37
CA HIS A 46 5.68 8.36 12.52
C HIS A 46 6.29 7.33 11.57
N ASN A 47 6.63 6.15 12.07
CA ASN A 47 7.06 5.03 11.24
C ASN A 47 5.84 4.26 10.73
N LEU A 48 5.59 4.32 9.42
CA LEU A 48 4.44 3.72 8.76
C LEU A 48 4.47 2.19 8.73
N LEU A 49 5.60 1.58 9.13
CA LEU A 49 5.83 0.14 9.14
C LEU A 49 5.74 -0.46 10.55
N LYS A 50 5.36 0.34 11.56
CA LYS A 50 5.31 -0.06 12.97
C LYS A 50 3.89 0.01 13.52
N PRO A 51 3.49 -0.95 14.38
CA PRO A 51 2.18 -0.97 15.01
C PRO A 51 1.81 0.33 15.71
N SER A 52 0.74 0.95 15.25
CA SER A 52 0.11 2.10 15.89
C SER A 52 -1.28 2.35 15.32
N ALA A 53 -2.25 2.65 16.18
CA ALA A 53 -3.61 2.98 15.76
C ALA A 53 -3.62 4.25 14.90
N GLN A 54 -2.82 5.25 15.27
CA GLN A 54 -2.67 6.49 14.51
C GLN A 54 -2.06 6.22 13.13
N VAL A 55 -1.09 5.30 13.04
CA VAL A 55 -0.50 4.89 11.76
C VAL A 55 -1.54 4.18 10.89
N GLN A 56 -2.40 3.32 11.45
CA GLN A 56 -3.48 2.69 10.67
C GLN A 56 -4.49 3.72 10.15
N GLY A 57 -4.87 4.71 10.97
CA GLY A 57 -5.72 5.82 10.53
C GLY A 57 -5.07 6.64 9.40
N LEU A 58 -3.79 6.98 9.54
CA LEU A 58 -3.02 7.71 8.54
C LEU A 58 -2.86 6.93 7.23
N LEU A 59 -2.55 5.64 7.32
CA LEU A 59 -2.46 4.76 6.15
C LEU A 59 -3.80 4.65 5.44
N GLN A 60 -4.92 4.57 6.17
CA GLN A 60 -6.25 4.61 5.57
C GLN A 60 -6.57 5.96 4.91
N TYR A 61 -6.07 7.06 5.46
CA TYR A 61 -6.22 8.37 4.84
C TYR A 61 -5.54 8.43 3.47
N PHE A 62 -4.26 8.06 3.39
CA PHE A 62 -3.54 7.96 2.11
C PHE A 62 -4.17 6.92 1.16
N ALA A 63 -4.60 5.77 1.67
CA ALA A 63 -5.28 4.75 0.86
C ALA A 63 -6.60 5.27 0.28
N SER A 64 -7.33 6.15 1.00
CA SER A 64 -8.60 6.70 0.53
C SER A 64 -8.48 7.59 -0.71
N VAL A 65 -7.28 8.07 -1.02
CA VAL A 65 -6.95 8.82 -2.24
C VAL A 65 -6.19 7.98 -3.28
N GLY A 66 -6.18 6.66 -3.14
CA GLY A 66 -5.59 5.74 -4.12
C GLY A 66 -4.06 5.56 -4.02
N CYS A 67 -3.44 5.91 -2.89
CA CYS A 67 -1.99 5.71 -2.71
C CYS A 67 -1.65 4.22 -2.52
N ILE A 68 -1.22 3.57 -3.61
CA ILE A 68 -0.91 2.12 -3.68
C ILE A 68 0.05 1.66 -2.57
N CYS A 69 1.14 2.41 -2.32
CA CYS A 69 2.09 2.06 -1.26
C CYS A 69 1.41 2.03 0.12
N SER A 70 0.49 2.95 0.38
CA SER A 70 -0.24 3.02 1.63
C SER A 70 -1.32 1.95 1.72
N GLU A 71 -1.95 1.58 0.62
CA GLU A 71 -2.88 0.44 0.57
C GLU A 71 -2.18 -0.88 0.91
N TYR A 72 -1.00 -1.17 0.34
CA TYR A 72 -0.24 -2.36 0.72
C TYR A 72 0.15 -2.38 2.20
N ARG A 73 0.63 -1.25 2.72
CA ARG A 73 0.99 -1.09 4.14
C ARG A 73 -0.23 -1.27 5.05
N LEU A 74 -1.36 -0.68 4.68
CA LEU A 74 -2.61 -0.78 5.41
C LEU A 74 -3.12 -2.21 5.41
N ALA A 75 -3.16 -2.86 4.25
CA ALA A 75 -3.54 -4.24 4.09
C ALA A 75 -2.71 -5.15 5.01
N TYR A 76 -1.39 -4.98 4.97
CA TYR A 76 -0.50 -5.72 5.84
C TYR A 76 -0.77 -5.43 7.32
N SER A 77 -0.98 -4.17 7.72
CA SER A 77 -1.28 -3.82 9.11
C SER A 77 -2.53 -4.55 9.64
N LEU A 78 -3.54 -4.72 8.78
CA LEU A 78 -4.82 -5.36 9.07
C LEU A 78 -4.74 -6.89 8.99
N PHE A 79 -3.71 -7.44 8.35
CA PHE A 79 -3.56 -8.87 8.12
C PHE A 79 -3.46 -9.63 9.45
N PRO A 80 -4.38 -10.58 9.73
CA PRO A 80 -4.40 -11.30 11.00
C PRO A 80 -3.14 -12.13 11.28
N GLU A 81 -2.51 -12.67 10.23
CA GLU A 81 -1.34 -13.55 10.36
C GLU A 81 -0.01 -12.80 10.29
N ASN A 82 -0.03 -11.46 10.24
CA ASN A 82 1.22 -10.72 10.34
C ASN A 82 1.87 -10.91 11.72
N MET A 83 3.20 -10.82 11.79
CA MET A 83 3.97 -11.07 13.01
C MET A 83 3.84 -9.98 14.09
N ASP A 84 3.30 -8.82 13.74
CA ASP A 84 3.29 -7.64 14.60
C ASP A 84 1.91 -7.43 15.24
N GLU A 85 1.87 -7.04 16.51
CA GLU A 85 0.60 -6.77 17.21
C GLU A 85 0.00 -5.41 16.82
N TRP A 86 -0.59 -5.34 15.63
CA TRP A 86 -1.34 -4.16 15.18
C TRP A 86 -2.70 -4.03 15.89
N PRO A 87 -3.14 -2.81 16.25
CA PRO A 87 -4.38 -2.61 17.03
C PRO A 87 -5.65 -3.08 16.33
N LEU A 88 -5.77 -2.84 15.03
CA LEU A 88 -6.89 -3.31 14.22
C LEU A 88 -6.44 -4.43 13.29
N LYS A 89 -7.24 -5.50 13.26
CA LYS A 89 -7.08 -6.67 12.39
C LYS A 89 -8.40 -7.00 11.70
N SER A 90 -8.35 -7.30 10.42
CA SER A 90 -9.50 -7.73 9.64
C SER A 90 -9.01 -8.37 8.35
N GLU A 91 -9.26 -9.67 8.18
CA GLU A 91 -8.90 -10.39 6.97
C GLU A 91 -9.60 -9.81 5.74
N ASP A 92 -10.89 -9.48 5.85
CA ASP A 92 -11.66 -8.94 4.74
C ASP A 92 -11.15 -7.56 4.29
N LEU A 93 -10.81 -6.67 5.23
CA LEU A 93 -10.23 -5.37 4.88
C LEU A 93 -8.81 -5.51 4.37
N ALA A 94 -8.01 -6.42 4.96
CA ALA A 94 -6.67 -6.72 4.47
C ALA A 94 -6.71 -7.22 3.02
N PHE A 95 -7.60 -8.17 2.73
CA PHE A 95 -7.86 -8.67 1.38
C PHE A 95 -8.28 -7.54 0.43
N TYR A 96 -9.24 -6.71 0.84
CA TYR A 96 -9.73 -5.59 0.03
C TYR A 96 -8.60 -4.62 -0.38
N TYR A 97 -7.84 -4.10 0.60
CA TYR A 97 -6.78 -3.14 0.31
C TYR A 97 -5.61 -3.78 -0.44
N ALA A 98 -5.29 -5.06 -0.17
CA ALA A 98 -4.22 -5.77 -0.88
C ALA A 98 -4.54 -5.91 -2.38
N LEU A 99 -5.77 -6.27 -2.71
CA LEU A 99 -6.21 -6.44 -4.09
C LEU A 99 -6.40 -5.09 -4.79
N SER A 100 -6.95 -4.08 -4.10
CA SER A 100 -7.01 -2.69 -4.60
C SER A 100 -5.62 -2.19 -5.00
N ALA A 101 -4.62 -2.38 -4.13
CA ALA A 101 -3.24 -2.00 -4.40
C ALA A 101 -2.63 -2.75 -5.58
N ALA A 102 -2.90 -4.06 -5.69
CA ALA A 102 -2.43 -4.89 -6.79
C ALA A 102 -3.04 -4.47 -8.14
N GLU A 103 -4.34 -4.22 -8.18
CA GLU A 103 -5.04 -3.72 -9.37
C GLU A 103 -4.53 -2.33 -9.76
N GLY A 104 -4.42 -1.42 -8.81
CA GLY A 104 -3.87 -0.08 -9.04
C GLY A 104 -2.44 -0.13 -9.60
N ARG A 105 -1.60 -1.00 -9.04
CA ARG A 105 -0.23 -1.21 -9.52
C ARG A 105 -0.19 -1.70 -10.96
N LEU A 106 -1.03 -2.66 -11.35
CA LEU A 106 -1.08 -3.19 -12.71
C LEU A 106 -1.62 -2.15 -13.70
N ASN A 107 -2.66 -1.40 -13.31
CA ASN A 107 -3.22 -0.34 -14.15
C ASN A 107 -2.21 0.78 -14.44
N LEU A 108 -1.24 1.00 -13.54
CA LEU A 108 -0.18 2.00 -13.68
C LEU A 108 1.16 1.42 -14.18
N GLU A 109 1.19 0.17 -14.65
CA GLU A 109 2.43 -0.47 -15.09
C GLU A 109 3.14 0.27 -16.24
N HIS A 110 2.37 0.93 -17.09
CA HIS A 110 2.88 1.66 -18.25
C HIS A 110 2.81 3.18 -18.09
N ASP A 111 2.42 3.69 -16.91
CA ASP A 111 2.47 5.12 -16.63
C ASP A 111 3.91 5.52 -16.29
N GLU A 112 4.60 6.15 -17.24
CA GLU A 112 6.02 6.54 -17.12
C GLU A 112 6.29 7.47 -15.93
N ARG A 113 5.28 8.16 -15.40
CA ARG A 113 5.42 9.06 -14.25
C ARG A 113 5.65 8.32 -12.94
N VAL A 114 5.10 7.10 -12.82
CA VAL A 114 5.06 6.36 -11.54
C VAL A 114 5.55 4.91 -11.63
N SER A 115 5.60 4.31 -12.82
CA SER A 115 5.98 2.91 -13.02
C SER A 115 7.31 2.57 -12.34
N ASP A 116 8.34 3.39 -12.54
CA ASP A 116 9.67 3.11 -11.98
C ASP A 116 9.68 3.23 -10.45
N SER A 117 8.93 4.19 -9.91
CA SER A 117 8.76 4.36 -8.45
C SER A 117 8.01 3.18 -7.83
N LEU A 118 7.00 2.65 -8.53
CA LEU A 118 6.23 1.48 -8.12
C LEU A 118 7.06 0.20 -8.21
N LYS A 119 7.84 0.01 -9.28
CA LYS A 119 8.80 -1.10 -9.39
C LYS A 119 9.82 -1.03 -8.26
N ALA A 120 10.41 0.13 -8.01
CA ALA A 120 11.37 0.28 -6.92
C ALA A 120 10.73 0.04 -5.54
N PHE A 121 9.42 0.27 -5.38
CA PHE A 121 8.70 -0.14 -4.19
C PHE A 121 8.55 -1.67 -4.10
N GLU A 122 8.24 -2.36 -5.20
CA GLU A 122 8.13 -3.83 -5.28
C GLU A 122 9.45 -4.57 -4.99
N PHE A 123 10.58 -3.95 -5.35
CA PHE A 123 11.92 -4.47 -5.04
C PHE A 123 12.51 -3.92 -3.74
N SER A 124 11.73 -3.17 -2.96
CA SER A 124 12.19 -2.65 -1.67
C SER A 124 12.20 -3.73 -0.59
N SER A 125 12.99 -3.52 0.46
CA SER A 125 13.09 -4.45 1.60
C SER A 125 11.79 -4.65 2.38
N GLU A 126 10.79 -3.77 2.23
CA GLU A 126 9.49 -3.92 2.86
C GLU A 126 8.48 -4.74 2.06
N PHE A 127 8.67 -4.92 0.76
CA PHE A 127 7.68 -5.56 -0.09
C PHE A 127 7.54 -7.09 0.08
N PRO A 128 8.58 -7.86 0.46
CA PRO A 128 8.46 -9.31 0.62
C PRO A 128 7.31 -9.77 1.52
N ARG A 129 6.99 -9.01 2.57
CA ARG A 129 5.85 -9.29 3.47
C ARG A 129 4.49 -9.03 2.82
N TYR A 130 4.39 -8.05 1.93
CA TYR A 130 3.15 -7.77 1.19
C TYR A 130 2.94 -8.84 0.13
N ARG A 131 4.01 -9.24 -0.57
CA ARG A 131 4.00 -10.38 -1.49
C ARG A 131 3.57 -11.67 -0.80
N TYR A 132 4.09 -11.96 0.39
CA TYR A 132 3.64 -13.10 1.19
C TYR A 132 2.13 -13.05 1.48
N MET A 133 1.63 -11.93 1.98
CA MET A 133 0.21 -11.73 2.26
C MET A 133 -0.67 -11.89 1.01
N VAL A 134 -0.28 -11.29 -0.12
CA VAL A 134 -1.06 -11.41 -1.37
C VAL A 134 -1.05 -12.84 -1.89
N ASN A 135 0.09 -13.54 -1.84
CA ASN A 135 0.18 -14.94 -2.22
C ASN A 135 -0.69 -15.84 -1.33
N ASP A 136 -0.77 -15.56 -0.03
CA ASP A 136 -1.69 -16.24 0.89
C ASP A 136 -3.15 -16.01 0.49
N PHE A 137 -3.53 -14.77 0.18
CA PHE A 137 -4.87 -14.47 -0.33
C PHE A 137 -5.18 -15.11 -1.69
N ILE A 138 -4.22 -15.16 -2.61
CA ILE A 138 -4.36 -15.89 -3.88
C ILE A 138 -4.63 -17.36 -3.59
N HIS A 139 -3.83 -17.99 -2.72
CA HIS A 139 -4.01 -19.39 -2.38
C HIS A 139 -5.38 -19.69 -1.77
N LYS A 140 -5.83 -18.85 -0.83
CA LYS A 140 -7.11 -19.00 -0.13
C LYS A 140 -8.32 -18.66 -1.00
N TYR A 141 -8.22 -17.65 -1.84
CA TYR A 141 -9.39 -16.98 -2.42
C TYR A 141 -9.41 -16.82 -3.94
N ALA A 142 -8.39 -17.26 -4.69
CA ALA A 142 -8.31 -17.04 -6.14
C ALA A 142 -9.60 -17.42 -6.88
N VAL A 143 -10.12 -18.62 -6.64
CA VAL A 143 -11.36 -19.11 -7.27
C VAL A 143 -12.60 -18.52 -6.59
N ALA A 144 -12.65 -18.56 -5.26
CA ALA A 144 -13.85 -18.20 -4.50
C ALA A 144 -14.23 -16.72 -4.61
N ARG A 145 -13.23 -15.83 -4.79
CA ARG A 145 -13.41 -14.38 -4.93
C ARG A 145 -13.08 -13.85 -6.33
N GLY A 146 -12.68 -14.73 -7.26
CA GLY A 146 -12.41 -14.38 -8.65
C GLY A 146 -11.25 -13.40 -8.83
N ILE A 147 -10.10 -13.69 -8.21
CA ILE A 147 -8.89 -12.86 -8.37
C ILE A 147 -8.44 -12.92 -9.83
N SER A 148 -8.13 -11.75 -10.40
CA SER A 148 -7.64 -11.62 -11.78
C SER A 148 -6.40 -12.49 -12.03
N SER A 149 -6.34 -13.12 -13.22
CA SER A 149 -5.16 -13.85 -13.68
C SER A 149 -3.92 -12.97 -13.75
N ASP A 150 -4.08 -11.67 -14.00
CA ASP A 150 -2.96 -10.73 -14.13
C ASP A 150 -2.31 -10.48 -12.78
N ILE A 151 -3.11 -10.37 -11.71
CA ILE A 151 -2.62 -10.28 -10.33
C ILE A 151 -1.88 -11.57 -9.96
N ILE A 152 -2.47 -12.73 -10.26
CA ILE A 152 -1.84 -14.03 -9.98
C ILE A 152 -0.50 -14.15 -10.70
N TRP A 153 -0.46 -13.80 -11.99
CA TRP A 153 0.75 -13.85 -12.80
C TRP A 153 1.83 -12.90 -12.26
N HIS A 154 1.46 -11.65 -11.94
CA HIS A 154 2.38 -10.65 -11.42
C HIS A 154 3.03 -11.08 -10.11
N PHE A 155 2.25 -11.58 -9.16
CA PHE A 155 2.79 -12.02 -7.87
C PHE A 155 3.60 -13.31 -7.96
N ASN A 156 3.30 -14.20 -8.92
CA ASN A 156 4.17 -15.32 -9.25
C ASN A 156 5.51 -14.84 -9.84
N TYR A 157 5.47 -13.90 -10.80
CA TYR A 157 6.68 -13.30 -11.38
C TYR A 157 7.56 -12.67 -10.30
N LEU A 158 7.00 -11.85 -9.42
CA LEU A 158 7.73 -11.25 -8.30
C LEU A 158 8.31 -12.29 -7.34
N SER A 159 7.67 -13.45 -7.20
CA SER A 159 8.17 -14.52 -6.31
C SER A 159 9.37 -15.27 -6.92
N GLU A 160 9.43 -15.35 -8.25
CA GLU A 160 10.54 -15.95 -9.00
C GLU A 160 11.74 -15.00 -9.17
N HIS A 161 11.50 -13.69 -9.14
CA HIS A 161 12.50 -12.63 -9.43
C HIS A 161 12.85 -11.79 -8.20
N ASP A 162 12.93 -12.40 -7.02
CA ASP A 162 13.30 -11.72 -5.77
C ASP A 162 14.79 -11.32 -5.78
N GLU A 163 15.12 -10.22 -6.48
CA GLU A 163 16.45 -9.61 -6.47
C GLU A 163 16.70 -8.96 -5.10
N LYS A 164 17.47 -9.63 -4.24
CA LYS A 164 17.60 -9.30 -2.81
C LYS A 164 18.36 -8.00 -2.48
N ASP A 165 18.82 -7.20 -3.44
CA ASP A 165 19.90 -6.23 -3.18
C ASP A 165 19.76 -4.87 -3.91
N GLN A 166 18.56 -4.31 -4.11
CA GLN A 166 18.46 -2.91 -4.55
C GLN A 166 18.55 -1.94 -3.35
N PRO A 167 19.62 -1.12 -3.24
CA PRO A 167 19.75 -0.15 -2.15
C PRO A 167 18.70 0.96 -2.27
N PHE A 168 18.14 1.35 -1.12
CA PHE A 168 17.21 2.48 -1.00
C PHE A 168 17.93 3.78 -1.40
N SER A 169 17.56 4.39 -2.53
CA SER A 169 17.89 5.80 -2.79
C SER A 169 16.84 6.69 -2.10
N GLN A 170 17.32 7.73 -1.40
CA GLN A 170 16.49 8.64 -0.61
C GLN A 170 15.69 9.66 -1.45
N ASP A 171 16.01 9.79 -2.75
CA ASP A 171 15.33 10.66 -3.71
C ASP A 171 14.33 9.86 -4.56
N MET A 172 13.11 9.61 -4.07
CA MET A 172 11.95 9.27 -4.92
C MET A 172 10.64 9.61 -4.20
N THR A 173 10.43 10.89 -3.96
CA THR A 173 9.10 11.50 -4.11
C THR A 173 8.91 11.81 -5.60
N LEU A 174 7.68 12.04 -6.05
CA LEU A 174 7.43 12.57 -7.41
C LEU A 174 8.11 13.94 -7.65
N ASP A 175 8.66 14.53 -6.58
CA ASP A 175 9.58 15.66 -6.61
C ASP A 175 10.97 15.25 -6.09
N SER A 176 11.95 15.31 -6.99
CA SER A 176 13.24 16.01 -6.83
C SER A 176 13.57 16.70 -8.14
#